data_AF-A0A2V8GFV4-F1
#
_entry.id   AF-A0A2V8GFV4-F1
#
_cell.length_a   1.000
_cell.length_b   1.000
_cell.length_c   1.000
_cell.angle_alpha   90.00
_cell.angle_beta   90.00
_cell.angle_gamma   90.00
#
_symmetry.space_group_name_H-M   'P 1'
#
loop_
_entity.id
_entity.type
_entity.pdbx_description
1 polymer ?
#
loop_
_entity_poly.entity_id
_entity_poly.type
_entity_poly.pdbx_seq_one_letter_code
_entity_poly.pdbx_strand_id
1 'polypeptide(L)' 'QLGEAELTGSVKGSAITFTFTGDAAGTAIEATYSGTVENKDSMKGKVTLGGFGEGTFTGKRQ' A
#
# COMPACT_ATOMS: atom_id res chain seq x y z
N GLN A 1 9.24 9.43 13.73
CA GLN A 1 9.46 7.97 13.84
C GLN A 1 8.20 7.32 13.28
N LEU A 2 8.29 6.63 12.15
CA LEU A 2 7.14 5.89 11.62
C LEU A 2 7.01 4.65 12.50
N GLY A 3 5.91 4.58 13.28
CA GLY A 3 5.68 3.49 14.22
C GLY A 3 5.74 2.12 13.52
N GLU A 4 6.22 1.11 14.23
CA GLU A 4 6.17 -0.28 13.78
C GLU A 4 4.71 -0.69 13.64
N ALA A 5 4.20 -0.70 12.40
CA ALA A 5 2.89 -1.26 12.08
C ALA A 5 3.09 -2.69 11.56
N GLU A 6 2.36 -3.65 12.10
CA GLU A 6 2.33 -5.03 11.58
C GLU A 6 1.84 -5.00 10.13
N LEU A 7 2.77 -5.16 9.19
CA LEU A 7 2.46 -5.16 7.77
C LEU A 7 1.87 -6.53 7.40
N THR A 8 0.55 -6.62 7.32
CA THR A 8 -0.11 -7.79 6.73
C THR A 8 -0.14 -7.64 5.22
N GLY A 9 0.46 -8.59 4.49
CA GLY A 9 0.47 -8.57 3.03
C GLY A 9 0.71 -9.93 2.41
N SER A 10 0.35 -10.06 1.13
CA SER A 10 0.61 -11.27 0.34
C SER A 10 1.27 -10.90 -0.98
N VAL A 11 2.18 -11.76 -1.42
CA VAL A 11 2.78 -11.71 -2.75
C VAL A 11 2.33 -12.95 -3.51
N LYS A 12 1.63 -12.74 -4.63
CA LYS A 12 1.16 -13.82 -5.50
C LYS A 12 1.63 -13.55 -6.93
N GLY A 13 2.73 -14.19 -7.32
CA GLY A 13 3.39 -13.90 -8.59
C GLY A 13 3.86 -12.44 -8.62
N SER A 14 3.34 -11.65 -9.57
CA SER A 14 3.65 -10.22 -9.69
C SER A 14 2.70 -9.31 -8.90
N ALA A 15 1.64 -9.86 -8.30
CA ALA A 15 0.68 -9.08 -7.52
C ALA A 15 1.15 -8.97 -6.07
N ILE A 16 1.06 -7.76 -5.52
CA ILE A 16 1.41 -7.42 -4.15
C ILE A 16 0.20 -6.73 -3.53
N THR A 17 -0.25 -7.24 -2.39
CA THR A 17 -1.24 -6.55 -1.56
C THR A 17 -0.67 -6.38 -0.18
N PHE A 18 -0.76 -5.18 0.37
CA PHE A 18 -0.41 -4.91 1.76
C PHE A 18 -1.39 -3.92 2.37
N THR A 19 -1.70 -4.12 3.64
CA THR A 19 -2.59 -3.27 4.40
C THR A 19 -1.84 -2.75 5.62
N PHE A 20 -2.02 -1.47 5.91
CA PHE A 20 -1.55 -0.87 7.15
C PHE A 20 -2.59 0.09 7.70
N THR A 21 -2.61 0.24 9.02
CA THR A 21 -3.43 1.24 9.69
C THR A 21 -2.55 2.44 10.04
N GLY A 22 -2.83 3.59 9.45
CA GLY A 22 -2.20 4.86 9.81
C GLY A 22 -3.11 5.69 10.69
N ASP A 23 -2.55 6.63 11.45
CA ASP A 23 -3.32 7.70 12.08
C ASP A 23 -3.26 8.96 11.20
N ALA A 24 -4.41 9.51 10.84
CA ALA A 24 -4.52 10.81 10.19
C ALA A 24 -5.44 11.69 11.04
N ALA A 25 -4.87 12.74 11.64
CA ALA A 25 -5.60 13.69 12.48
C ALA A 25 -6.38 13.03 13.65
N GLY A 26 -5.81 11.99 14.28
CA GLY A 26 -6.45 11.26 15.38
C GLY A 26 -7.51 10.25 14.96
N THR A 27 -7.66 10.01 13.65
CA THR A 27 -8.51 8.95 13.09
C THR A 27 -7.63 7.84 12.53
N ALA A 28 -7.88 6.61 12.99
CA ALA A 28 -7.27 5.43 12.40
C ALA A 28 -7.85 5.19 11.00
N ILE A 29 -7.00 5.25 9.97
CA ILE A 29 -7.33 4.98 8.58
C ILE A 29 -6.63 3.70 8.16
N GLU A 30 -7.42 2.70 7.75
CA GLU A 30 -6.89 1.52 7.08
C GLU A 30 -6.58 1.86 5.62
N ALA A 31 -5.32 1.69 5.23
CA ALA A 31 -4.85 1.87 3.87
C ALA A 31 -4.49 0.50 3.27
N THR A 32 -5.21 0.10 2.24
CA THR A 32 -4.92 -1.12 1.47
C THR A 32 -4.30 -0.76 0.14
N TYR A 33 -3.07 -1.22 -0.07
CA TYR A 33 -2.32 -1.07 -1.30
C TYR A 33 -2.41 -2.36 -2.10
N SER A 34 -2.76 -2.24 -3.38
CA SER A 34 -2.76 -3.35 -4.33
C SER A 34 -1.97 -2.93 -5.55
N GLY A 35 -0.83 -3.58 -5.78
CA GLY A 35 0.09 -3.26 -6.85
C GLY A 35 0.50 -4.48 -7.66
N THR A 36 1.01 -4.21 -8.85
CA THR A 36 1.62 -5.20 -9.72
C THR A 36 3.04 -4.75 -10.06
N VAL A 37 4.00 -5.65 -9.87
CA VAL A 37 5.37 -5.49 -10.34
C VAL A 37 5.36 -5.52 -11.86
N GLU A 38 5.70 -4.41 -12.49
CA GLU A 38 5.71 -4.30 -13.96
C GLU A 38 7.02 -4.82 -14.54
N ASN A 39 8.13 -4.59 -13.84
CA ASN A 39 9.45 -5.13 -14.17
C ASN A 39 10.33 -5.15 -12.92
N LYS A 40 11.60 -5.52 -13.08
CA LYS A 40 12.55 -5.63 -11.97
C LYS A 40 12.66 -4.36 -11.11
N ASP A 41 12.43 -3.20 -11.72
CA ASP A 41 12.73 -1.89 -11.15
C ASP A 41 11.49 -1.01 -10.98
N SER A 42 10.31 -1.45 -11.40
CA SER A 42 9.07 -0.68 -11.29
C SER A 42 7.83 -1.50 -10.92
N MET A 43 6.93 -0.84 -10.21
CA MET A 43 5.59 -1.31 -9.92
C MET A 43 4.58 -0.19 -10.02
N LYS A 44 3.33 -0.53 -10.27
CA LYS A 44 2.20 0.38 -10.20
C LYS A 44 1.05 -0.24 -9.45
N GLY A 45 0.19 0.57 -8.88
CA GLY A 45 -0.95 0.06 -8.16
C GLY A 45 -1.95 1.11 -7.75
N LYS A 46 -2.88 0.67 -6.94
CA LYS A 46 -3.89 1.48 -6.28
C LYS A 46 -3.69 1.45 -4.78
N VAL A 47 -4.02 2.55 -4.14
CA VAL A 47 -4.23 2.63 -2.70
C VAL A 47 -5.70 2.92 -2.46
N THR A 48 -6.29 2.24 -1.50
CA THR A 48 -7.63 2.50 -0.99
C THR A 48 -7.49 2.92 0.47
N LEU A 49 -8.09 4.05 0.83
CA LEU A 49 -8.14 4.56 2.18
C LEU A 49 -9.56 4.30 2.66
N GLY A 50 -9.76 3.37 3.59
CA GLY A 50 -11.04 2.76 3.93
C GLY A 50 -12.22 3.74 4.04
N GLY A 51 -13.01 3.86 2.96
CA GLY A 51 -14.14 4.79 2.87
C GLY A 51 -13.80 6.26 2.56
N PHE A 52 -12.53 6.65 2.58
CA PHE A 52 -12.04 8.01 2.32
C PHE A 52 -11.67 8.26 0.85
N GLY A 53 -11.45 7.20 0.07
CA GLY A 53 -11.23 7.28 -1.38
C GLY A 53 -10.22 6.29 -1.91
N GLU A 54 -9.98 6.35 -3.22
CA GLU A 54 -8.93 5.60 -3.90
C GLU A 54 -7.95 6.52 -4.63
N GLY A 55 -6.70 6.07 -4.72
CA GLY A 55 -5.62 6.73 -5.45
C GLY A 55 -4.79 5.73 -6.25
N THR A 56 -3.94 6.23 -7.14
CA THR A 56 -2.96 5.41 -7.86
C THR A 56 -1.56 5.75 -7.39
N PHE A 57 -0.66 4.76 -7.41
CA PHE A 57 0.74 4.95 -7.08
C PHE A 57 1.66 4.28 -8.11
N THR A 58 2.88 4.80 -8.21
CA THR A 58 3.99 4.15 -8.90
C THR A 58 5.17 4.04 -7.94
N GLY A 59 5.90 2.93 -8.01
CA GLY A 59 7.09 2.68 -7.22
C GLY A 59 8.26 2.35 -8.14
N LYS A 60 9.44 2.88 -7.82
CA LYS A 60 10.71 2.53 -8.46
C LYS A 60 11.69 2.03 -7.41
N ARG A 61 12.49 1.02 -7.76
CA ARG A 61 13.60 0.55 -6.95
C ARG A 61 14.66 1.66 -6.86
N GLN A 62 15.09 2.02 -5.65
CA GLN A 62 16.29 2.83 -5.41
C GLN A 62 17.50 1.94 -5.16
#